data_AF-A0A1H2BTD5-F1
#
_entry.id   AF-A0A1H2BTD5-F1
#
_cell.length_a   1.000
_cell.length_b   1.000
_cell.length_c   1.000
_cell.angle_alpha   90.00
_cell.angle_beta   90.00
_cell.angle_gamma   90.00
#
_symmetry.space_group_name_H-M   'P 1'
#
loop_
_entity.id
_entity.type
_entity.pdbx_description
1 polymer ?
#
loop_
_entity_poly.entity_id
_entity_poly.type
_entity_poly.pdbx_seq_one_letter_code
_entity_poly.pdbx_strand_id
1 'polypeptide(L)'
;MRWAEYTESASRLADARDQEAARTAQVQQRAAAGRAGVEKLKCRLSVQGDHLLGLSQRLREPHPSFGGVARTGLPDPDEALRHAWEAVDQADVEARRAEERGLRPALFPTVSPTGRNVLVYSLVSEARSPALPRALGDGT
;
A
#
# COMPACT_ATOMS: atom_id res chain seq x y z
N MET A 1 -10.74 -51.44 -40.65
CA MET A 1 -9.88 -50.48 -39.95
C MET A 1 -8.44 -50.89 -40.21
N ARG A 2 -7.64 -50.02 -40.84
CA ARG A 2 -6.25 -50.34 -41.23
C ARG A 2 -5.31 -50.05 -40.07
N TRP A 3 -4.30 -50.90 -39.85
CA TRP A 3 -3.32 -50.76 -38.76
C TRP A 3 -2.70 -49.35 -38.67
N ALA A 4 -2.46 -48.70 -39.81
CA ALA A 4 -1.95 -47.34 -39.88
C ALA A 4 -2.87 -46.29 -39.21
N GLU A 5 -4.20 -46.41 -39.37
CA GLU A 5 -5.19 -45.51 -38.76
C GLU A 5 -5.22 -45.68 -37.23
N TYR A 6 -5.02 -46.91 -36.76
CA TYR A 6 -4.91 -47.21 -35.34
C TYR A 6 -3.65 -46.59 -34.74
N THR A 7 -2.49 -46.76 -35.38
CA THR A 7 -1.24 -46.18 -34.89
C THR A 7 -1.27 -44.65 -34.89
N GLU A 8 -1.88 -44.03 -35.91
CA GLU A 8 -2.05 -42.58 -35.95
C GLU A 8 -2.97 -42.08 -34.83
N SER A 9 -4.10 -42.77 -34.61
CA SER A 9 -5.04 -42.42 -33.53
C SER A 9 -4.41 -42.61 -32.15
N ALA A 10 -3.59 -43.66 -31.98
CA ALA A 10 -2.85 -43.91 -30.75
C ALA A 10 -1.81 -42.81 -30.47
N SER A 11 -1.07 -42.37 -31.49
CA SER A 11 -0.12 -41.25 -31.36
C SER A 11 -0.82 -39.95 -30.99
N ARG A 12 -1.94 -39.62 -31.68
CA ARG A 12 -2.73 -38.41 -31.35
C ARG A 12 -3.26 -38.44 -29.92
N LEU A 13 -3.65 -39.61 -29.41
CA LEU A 13 -4.10 -39.76 -28.03
C LEU A 13 -2.95 -39.60 -27.03
N ALA A 14 -1.75 -40.09 -27.35
CA ALA A 14 -0.57 -39.88 -26.53
C ALA A 14 -0.22 -38.38 -26.45
N ASP A 15 -0.16 -37.69 -27.59
CA ASP A 15 0.10 -36.25 -27.66
C ASP A 15 -0.93 -35.44 -26.85
N ALA A 16 -2.22 -35.81 -26.94
CA ALA A 16 -3.28 -35.16 -26.18
C ALA A 16 -3.12 -35.35 -24.66
N ARG A 17 -2.68 -36.55 -24.22
CA ARG A 17 -2.41 -36.83 -22.80
C ARG A 17 -1.22 -36.03 -22.29
N ASP A 18 -0.15 -35.94 -23.08
CA ASP A 18 1.04 -35.17 -22.71
C ASP A 18 0.72 -33.68 -22.60
N GLN A 19 -0.09 -33.15 -23.53
CA GLN A 19 -0.57 -31.77 -23.45
C GLN A 19 -1.42 -31.52 -22.21
N GLU A 20 -2.32 -32.43 -21.85
CA GLU A 20 -3.17 -32.26 -20.66
C GLU A 20 -2.38 -32.39 -19.35
N ALA A 21 -1.39 -33.30 -19.32
CA ALA A 21 -0.46 -33.41 -18.21
C ALA A 21 0.34 -32.10 -18.02
N ALA A 22 0.83 -31.51 -19.11
CA ALA A 22 1.55 -30.23 -19.08
C ALA A 22 0.65 -29.08 -18.59
N ARG A 23 -0.59 -28.99 -19.06
CA ARG A 23 -1.56 -27.99 -18.58
C ARG A 23 -1.84 -28.15 -17.09
N THR A 24 -2.08 -29.39 -16.64
CA THR A 24 -2.35 -29.68 -15.23
C THR A 24 -1.16 -29.31 -14.35
N ALA A 25 0.06 -29.64 -14.77
CA ALA A 25 1.29 -29.26 -14.08
C ALA A 25 1.42 -27.73 -13.97
N GLN A 26 1.13 -27.00 -15.06
CA GLN A 26 1.16 -25.54 -15.07
C GLN A 26 0.14 -24.92 -14.09
N VAL A 27 -1.09 -25.45 -14.06
CA VAL A 27 -2.13 -24.99 -13.11
C VAL A 27 -1.70 -25.24 -11.66
N GLN A 28 -1.16 -26.42 -11.36
CA GLN A 28 -0.67 -26.75 -10.03
C GLN A 28 0.49 -25.85 -9.61
N GLN A 29 1.43 -25.58 -10.52
CA GLN A 29 2.55 -24.68 -10.28
C GLN A 29 2.07 -23.25 -9.99
N ARG A 30 1.13 -22.73 -10.79
CA ARG A 30 0.53 -21.40 -10.57
C ARG A 30 -0.19 -21.32 -9.22
N ALA A 31 -0.97 -22.34 -8.87
CA ALA A 31 -1.66 -22.41 -7.58
C ALA A 31 -0.67 -22.47 -6.40
N ALA A 32 0.43 -23.21 -6.53
CA ALA A 32 1.47 -23.28 -5.51
C ALA A 32 2.19 -21.93 -5.35
N ALA A 33 2.53 -21.26 -6.46
CA ALA A 33 3.13 -19.93 -6.45
C ALA A 33 2.21 -18.88 -5.80
N GLY A 34 0.91 -18.90 -6.14
CA GLY A 34 -0.09 -18.03 -5.53
C GLY A 34 -0.19 -18.21 -4.02
N ARG A 35 -0.26 -19.46 -3.53
CA ARG A 35 -0.26 -19.75 -2.08
C ARG A 35 1.01 -19.24 -1.38
N ALA A 36 2.17 -19.49 -1.97
CA ALA A 36 3.44 -18.99 -1.42
C ALA A 36 3.48 -17.45 -1.37
N GLY A 37 2.95 -16.79 -2.41
CA GLY A 37 2.82 -15.34 -2.47
C GLY A 37 1.94 -14.75 -1.38
N VAL A 38 0.78 -15.38 -1.13
CA VAL A 38 -0.15 -14.98 -0.05
C VAL A 38 0.49 -15.16 1.33
N GLU A 39 1.16 -16.28 1.59
CA GLU A 39 1.83 -16.49 2.88
C GLU A 39 2.96 -15.48 3.12
N LYS A 40 3.72 -15.15 2.07
CA LYS A 40 4.74 -14.10 2.15
C LYS A 40 4.14 -12.73 2.46
N LEU A 41 3.00 -12.40 1.84
CA LEU A 41 2.29 -11.15 2.10
C LEU A 41 1.77 -11.09 3.55
N LYS A 42 1.21 -12.20 4.06
CA LYS A 42 0.75 -12.33 5.45
C LYS A 42 1.90 -12.11 6.44
N CYS A 43 3.05 -12.73 6.20
CA CYS A 43 4.24 -12.52 7.02
C CYS A 43 4.66 -11.04 7.05
N ARG A 44 4.70 -10.38 5.88
CA ARG A 44 5.04 -8.95 5.80
C ARG A 44 4.03 -8.06 6.52
N LEU A 45 2.73 -8.32 6.37
CA LEU A 45 1.67 -7.60 7.07
C LEU A 45 1.81 -7.76 8.59
N SER A 46 2.19 -8.94 9.08
CA SER A 46 2.46 -9.14 10.52
C SER A 46 3.61 -8.24 10.99
N VAL A 47 4.73 -8.25 10.27
CA VAL A 47 5.90 -7.41 10.61
C VAL A 47 5.54 -5.92 10.58
N GLN A 48 4.77 -5.47 9.59
CA GLN A 48 4.31 -4.09 9.50
C GLN A 48 3.36 -3.73 10.65
N GLY A 49 2.45 -4.63 11.02
CA GLY A 49 1.55 -4.46 12.16
C GLY A 49 2.33 -4.34 13.48
N ASP A 50 3.29 -5.23 13.72
CA ASP A 50 4.16 -5.19 14.90
C ASP A 50 4.96 -3.88 14.96
N HIS A 51 5.48 -3.42 13.83
CA HIS A 51 6.20 -2.16 13.73
C HIS A 51 5.31 -0.96 14.09
N LEU A 52 4.09 -0.91 13.56
CA LEU A 52 3.12 0.16 13.83
C LEU A 52 2.65 0.16 15.29
N LEU A 53 2.43 -1.02 15.88
CA LEU A 53 2.11 -1.17 17.31
C LEU A 53 3.28 -0.69 18.18
N GLY A 54 4.52 -1.06 17.83
CA GLY A 54 5.72 -0.57 18.51
C GLY A 54 5.87 0.95 18.41
N LEU A 55 5.49 1.54 17.27
CA LEU A 55 5.47 3.00 17.10
C LEU A 55 4.42 3.67 17.97
N SER A 56 3.17 3.18 18.00
CA SER A 56 2.11 3.78 18.81
C SER A 56 2.45 3.75 20.30
N GLN A 57 3.06 2.66 20.77
CA GLN A 57 3.55 2.54 22.15
C GLN A 57 4.64 3.56 22.48
N ARG A 58 5.65 3.72 21.60
CA ARG A 58 6.74 4.69 21.80
C ARG A 58 6.25 6.13 21.80
N LEU A 59 5.30 6.45 20.93
CA LEU A 59 4.72 7.79 20.79
C LEU A 59 3.58 8.09 21.77
N ARG A 60 3.12 7.08 22.54
CA ARG A 60 1.93 7.13 23.41
C ARG A 60 0.65 7.57 22.66
N GLU A 61 0.56 7.18 21.40
CA GLU A 61 -0.60 7.44 20.54
C GLU A 61 -1.63 6.28 20.66
N PRO A 62 -2.90 6.52 20.29
CA PRO A 62 -3.90 5.46 20.22
C PRO A 62 -3.46 4.29 19.34
N HIS A 63 -3.88 3.07 19.70
CA HIS A 63 -3.55 1.88 18.92
C HIS A 63 -4.11 2.00 17.50
N PRO A 64 -3.30 1.70 16.47
CA PRO A 64 -3.77 1.73 15.08
C PRO A 64 -4.90 0.71 14.89
N SER A 65 -6.00 1.15 14.29
CA SER A 65 -7.09 0.28 13.89
C SER A 65 -6.82 -0.26 12.49
N PHE A 66 -6.62 -1.57 12.38
CA PHE A 66 -6.40 -2.27 11.12
C PHE A 66 -7.75 -2.74 10.54
N GLY A 67 -8.56 -1.79 10.05
CA GLY A 67 -9.80 -2.08 9.33
C GLY A 67 -9.63 -1.78 7.85
N GLY A 68 -9.73 -2.79 6.99
CA GLY A 68 -9.59 -2.64 5.53
C GLY A 68 -10.91 -2.86 4.78
N VAL A 69 -11.26 -1.92 3.91
CA VAL A 69 -12.26 -2.13 2.85
C VAL A 69 -11.62 -3.03 1.80
N ALA A 70 -11.94 -4.32 1.83
CA ALA A 70 -11.47 -5.24 0.79
C ALA A 70 -12.02 -4.79 -0.57
N ARG A 71 -11.15 -4.60 -1.56
CA ARG A 71 -11.59 -4.47 -2.96
C ARG A 71 -12.11 -5.82 -3.41
N THR A 72 -13.42 -6.00 -3.38
CA THR A 72 -14.10 -7.22 -3.85
C THR A 72 -14.26 -7.19 -5.36
N GLY A 73 -14.15 -8.35 -6.03
CA GLY A 73 -14.52 -8.51 -7.44
C GLY A 73 -13.37 -8.57 -8.45
N LEU A 74 -12.12 -8.79 -8.02
CA LEU A 74 -11.02 -9.06 -8.96
C LEU A 74 -11.10 -10.51 -9.48
N PRO A 75 -11.22 -10.73 -10.81
CA PRO A 75 -11.35 -12.06 -11.39
C PRO A 75 -10.02 -12.80 -11.49
N ASP A 76 -8.89 -12.09 -11.57
CA ASP A 76 -7.55 -12.69 -11.66
C ASP A 76 -6.85 -12.68 -10.28
N PRO A 77 -6.55 -13.86 -9.70
CA PRO A 77 -5.86 -13.95 -8.41
C PRO A 77 -4.45 -13.36 -8.43
N ASP A 78 -3.74 -13.38 -9.57
CA ASP A 78 -2.39 -12.83 -9.65
C ASP A 78 -2.41 -11.29 -9.66
N GLU A 79 -3.40 -10.70 -10.33
CA GLU A 79 -3.64 -9.26 -10.30
C GLU A 79 -4.06 -8.81 -8.91
N ALA A 80 -4.94 -9.56 -8.24
CA ALA A 80 -5.31 -9.29 -6.86
C ALA A 80 -4.10 -9.32 -5.91
N LEU A 81 -3.22 -10.32 -6.08
CA LEU A 81 -2.00 -10.42 -5.28
C LEU A 81 -1.04 -9.25 -5.55
N ARG A 82 -0.87 -8.85 -6.81
CA ARG A 82 -0.05 -7.68 -7.20
C ARG A 82 -0.56 -6.40 -6.54
N HIS A 83 -1.86 -6.13 -6.62
CA HIS A 83 -2.45 -4.95 -5.98
C HIS A 83 -2.32 -4.98 -4.45
N ALA A 84 -2.40 -6.17 -3.85
CA ALA A 84 -2.17 -6.31 -2.42
C ALA A 84 -0.72 -5.97 -2.03
N TRP A 85 0.27 -6.35 -2.84
CA TRP A 85 1.67 -5.94 -2.63
C TRP A 85 1.86 -4.44 -2.77
N GLU A 86 1.31 -3.83 -3.82
CA GLU A 86 1.37 -2.37 -4.02
C GLU A 86 0.76 -1.60 -2.85
N ALA A 87 -0.36 -2.08 -2.31
CA ALA A 87 -1.01 -1.48 -1.16
C ALA A 87 -0.14 -1.57 0.11
N VAL A 88 0.52 -2.72 0.34
CA VAL A 88 1.43 -2.89 1.49
C VAL A 88 2.66 -1.98 1.36
N ASP A 89 3.24 -1.88 0.16
CA ASP A 89 4.38 -0.98 -0.10
C ASP A 89 4.00 0.49 0.13
N GLN A 90 2.83 0.91 -0.34
CA GLN A 90 2.34 2.27 -0.11
C GLN A 90 2.10 2.56 1.38
N ALA A 91 1.53 1.59 2.10
CA ALA A 91 1.34 1.70 3.55
C ALA A 91 2.68 1.83 4.30
N ASP A 92 3.73 1.12 3.88
CA ASP A 92 5.07 1.26 4.45
C ASP A 92 5.65 2.67 4.25
N VAL A 93 5.47 3.24 3.06
CA VAL A 93 5.91 4.61 2.76
C VAL A 93 5.17 5.62 3.64
N GLU A 94 3.87 5.47 3.80
CA GLU A 94 3.06 6.34 4.65
C GLU A 94 3.41 6.21 6.13
N ALA A 95 3.66 4.99 6.62
CA ALA A 95 4.11 4.73 7.98
C ALA A 95 5.45 5.41 8.29
N ARG A 96 6.44 5.28 7.39
CA ARG A 96 7.75 5.96 7.53
C ARG A 96 7.60 7.48 7.55
N ARG A 97 6.80 8.03 6.64
CA ARG A 97 6.52 9.48 6.62
C ARG A 97 5.79 9.95 7.88
N ALA A 98 4.98 9.11 8.51
CA ALA A 98 4.34 9.41 9.79
C ALA A 98 5.36 9.41 10.93
N GLU A 99 6.26 8.41 10.98
CA GLU A 99 7.36 8.35 11.96
C GLU A 99 8.28 9.55 11.84
N GLU A 100 8.72 9.91 10.63
CA GLU A 100 9.55 11.09 10.39
C GLU A 100 8.87 12.39 10.85
N ARG A 101 7.54 12.51 10.69
CA ARG A 101 6.78 13.66 11.20
C ARG A 101 6.71 13.66 12.72
N GLY A 102 6.55 12.50 13.36
CA GLY A 102 6.50 12.36 14.81
C GLY A 102 7.84 12.64 15.50
N LEU A 103 8.96 12.37 14.84
CA LEU A 103 10.31 12.66 15.35
C LEU A 103 10.72 14.13 15.22
N ARG A 104 9.99 14.93 14.44
CA ARG A 104 10.26 16.38 14.38
C ARG A 104 9.80 17.02 15.68
N PRO A 105 10.66 17.81 16.36
CA PRO A 105 10.25 18.52 17.57
C PRO A 105 9.01 19.35 17.27
N ALA A 106 7.99 19.20 18.11
CA ALA A 106 6.79 20.01 18.01
C ALA A 106 7.19 21.48 18.20
N LEU A 107 7.21 22.24 17.11
CA LEU A 107 7.20 23.71 17.17
C LEU A 107 5.95 24.06 17.99
N PHE A 108 6.14 24.56 19.21
CA PHE A 108 5.07 24.88 20.17
C PHE A 108 4.42 23.64 20.84
N PRO A 109 5.14 22.95 21.74
CA PRO A 109 4.65 21.74 22.43
C PRO A 109 3.48 22.01 23.40
N THR A 110 3.25 23.27 23.77
CA THR A 110 2.19 23.69 24.70
C THR A 110 0.93 24.20 24.01
N VAL A 111 0.92 24.28 22.68
CA VAL A 111 -0.19 24.86 21.92
C VAL A 111 -1.00 23.73 21.28
N SER A 112 -2.32 23.80 21.41
CA SER A 112 -3.23 22.83 20.79
C SER A 112 -3.06 22.80 19.27
N PRO A 113 -3.38 21.68 18.58
CA PRO A 113 -3.24 21.57 17.12
C PRO A 113 -3.93 22.72 16.36
N THR A 114 -5.11 23.14 16.83
CA THR A 114 -5.86 24.28 16.28
C THR A 114 -5.12 25.60 16.49
N GLY A 115 -4.58 25.85 17.68
CA GLY A 115 -3.80 27.06 17.97
C GLY A 115 -2.50 27.13 17.15
N ARG A 116 -1.87 25.98 16.90
CA ARG A 116 -0.67 25.89 16.08
C ARG A 116 -0.96 26.18 14.61
N ASN A 117 -2.07 25.69 14.07
CA ASN A 117 -2.51 26.03 12.71
C ASN A 117 -2.79 27.53 12.58
N VAL A 118 -3.46 28.15 13.56
CA VAL A 118 -3.69 29.60 13.56
C VAL A 118 -2.36 30.37 13.56
N LEU A 119 -1.39 29.98 14.39
CA LEU A 119 -0.07 30.63 14.46
C LEU A 119 0.74 30.51 13.16
N VAL A 120 0.72 29.34 12.51
CA VAL A 120 1.42 29.14 11.24
C VAL A 120 0.79 30.00 10.14
N TYR A 121 -0.54 30.04 10.06
CA TYR A 121 -1.22 30.87 9.06
C TYR A 121 -1.13 32.37 9.38
N SER A 122 -1.08 32.78 10.65
CA SER A 122 -0.86 34.18 11.01
C SER A 122 0.58 34.62 10.71
N LEU A 123 1.58 33.77 10.94
CA LEU A 123 2.98 34.06 10.56
C LEU A 123 3.19 34.09 9.04
N VAL A 124 2.49 33.24 8.29
CA VAL A 124 2.50 33.27 6.80
C VAL A 124 1.77 34.50 6.26
N SER A 125 0.72 34.94 6.94
CA SER A 125 0.03 36.22 6.66
C SER A 125 0.95 37.41 6.90
N GLU A 126 1.74 37.37 7.97
CA GLU A 126 2.62 38.48 8.38
C GLU A 126 3.91 38.55 7.54
N ALA A 127 4.43 37.40 7.09
CA ALA A 127 5.51 37.32 6.09
C ALA A 127 5.10 37.81 4.69
N ARG A 128 3.80 38.06 4.45
CA ARG A 128 3.23 38.54 3.18
C ARG A 128 2.67 39.96 3.27
N SER A 129 3.16 40.79 4.21
CA SER A 129 2.93 42.25 4.16
C SER A 129 4.06 42.94 3.39
N PRO A 130 3.86 43.34 2.12
CA PRO A 130 4.69 44.38 1.53
C PRO A 130 4.40 45.68 2.29
N ALA A 131 5.44 46.25 2.90
CA ALA A 131 5.41 47.61 3.41
C ALA A 131 4.94 48.56 2.30
N LEU A 132 3.88 49.34 2.56
CA LEU A 132 3.62 50.57 1.82
C LEU A 132 3.33 51.71 2.82
N PRO A 133 3.77 52.93 2.49
CA PRO A 133 4.16 53.94 3.47
C PRO A 133 2.98 54.73 4.02
N ARG A 134 3.17 55.21 5.26
CA ARG A 134 2.45 56.32 5.88
C ARG A 134 2.50 57.54 4.94
N ALA A 135 1.33 58.02 4.53
CA ALA A 135 1.12 59.43 4.22
C ALA A 135 -0.02 59.93 5.13
N LEU A 136 0.35 60.86 6.01
CA LEU A 136 -0.55 61.65 6.86
C LEU A 136 -1.35 62.66 6.00
N GLY A 137 -2.46 63.16 6.57
CA GLY A 137 -3.30 64.27 6.05
C GLY A 137 -2.53 65.58 5.83
N ASP A 138 -3.10 66.71 5.45
CA ASP A 138 -4.45 67.28 5.36
C ASP A 138 -4.38 68.33 4.22
N GLY A 139 -5.44 68.70 3.51
CA GLY A 139 -6.29 69.82 3.91
C GLY A 139 -5.64 71.20 3.69
N THR A 140 -5.75 71.73 2.46
CA THR A 140 -6.19 73.10 2.11
C THR A 140 -6.50 73.16 0.61
#